data_AF-A0A3S2UDQ5-F1
#
_entry.id   AF-A0A3S2UDQ5-F1
#
_cell.length_a   1.000
_cell.length_b   1.000
_cell.length_c   1.000
_cell.angle_alpha   90.00
_cell.angle_beta   90.00
_cell.angle_gamma   90.00
#
_symmetry.space_group_name_H-M   'P 1'
#
loop_
_entity.id
_entity.type
_entity.pdbx_description
1 polymer ?
#
loop_
_entity_poly.entity_id
_entity_poly.type
_entity_poly.pdbx_seq_one_letter_code
_entity_poly.pdbx_strand_id
1 'polypeptide(L)'
;MIQHPSSPPFMNDHSLLSVLSGVLQLFAISPGVIGIKGAYSNRFLAMNKRGWLHATEWFSDDCKFRERFQENSYNTYASVVHRNHKTGREWFVALNKRGKAKMGSSPRVKSQHISTHFLPRISFHDDQIGFSITDRSKERRKTLPKAPQAKSVQARTPPRRTQIKYWPKYRFG
;
A
#
# COMPACT_ATOMS: atom_id res chain seq x y z
N MET A 1 -22.74 38.77 -29.90
CA MET A 1 -23.28 37.97 -28.78
C MET A 1 -22.10 37.39 -28.03
N ILE A 2 -21.70 37.98 -26.91
CA ILE A 2 -20.56 37.52 -26.10
C ILE A 2 -21.16 36.56 -25.04
N GLN A 3 -20.86 35.27 -25.14
CA GLN A 3 -21.20 34.30 -24.10
C GLN A 3 -20.29 34.54 -22.89
N HIS A 4 -20.89 34.90 -21.75
CA HIS A 4 -20.19 34.89 -20.47
C HIS A 4 -19.89 33.42 -20.07
N PRO A 5 -18.70 33.14 -19.49
CA PRO A 5 -18.41 31.82 -18.95
C PRO A 5 -19.30 31.56 -17.73
N SER A 6 -20.02 30.44 -17.77
CA SER A 6 -20.77 29.90 -16.65
C SER A 6 -19.85 29.75 -15.43
N SER A 7 -20.16 30.48 -14.35
CA SER A 7 -19.52 30.32 -13.04
C SER A 7 -19.56 28.85 -12.61
N PRO A 8 -18.45 28.29 -12.07
CA PRO A 8 -18.47 26.94 -11.54
C PRO A 8 -19.50 26.84 -10.39
N PRO A 9 -20.20 25.71 -10.26
CA PRO A 9 -21.20 25.54 -9.20
C PRO A 9 -20.51 25.71 -7.85
N PHE A 10 -21.03 26.63 -7.03
CA PHE A 10 -20.63 26.81 -5.64
C PHE A 10 -20.81 25.47 -4.92
N MET A 11 -19.71 24.80 -4.59
CA MET A 11 -19.73 23.62 -3.72
C MET A 11 -20.07 24.09 -2.30
N ASN A 12 -21.22 23.69 -1.79
CA ASN A 12 -21.66 24.05 -0.43
C ASN A 12 -20.65 23.58 0.62
N ASP A 13 -20.46 24.31 1.72
CA ASP A 13 -19.50 24.00 2.79
C ASP A 13 -19.66 22.57 3.35
N HIS A 14 -20.89 22.06 3.44
CA HIS A 14 -21.15 20.67 3.86
C HIS A 14 -20.56 19.63 2.90
N SER A 15 -20.57 19.91 1.59
CA SER A 15 -19.98 19.04 0.59
C SER A 15 -18.45 19.07 0.67
N LEU A 16 -17.85 20.24 0.87
CA LEU A 16 -16.41 20.38 1.08
C LEU A 16 -15.95 19.69 2.37
N LEU A 17 -16.65 19.87 3.49
CA LEU A 17 -16.36 19.16 4.74
C LEU A 17 -16.47 17.64 4.60
N SER A 18 -17.44 17.15 3.81
CA SER A 18 -17.58 15.71 3.56
C SER A 18 -16.43 15.13 2.74
N VAL A 19 -15.96 15.88 1.74
CA VAL A 19 -14.81 15.49 0.91
C VAL A 19 -13.52 15.53 1.72
N LEU A 20 -13.28 16.60 2.48
CA LEU A 20 -12.09 16.76 3.32
C LEU A 20 -12.02 15.72 4.44
N SER A 21 -13.16 15.32 5.01
CA SER A 21 -13.22 14.25 6.02
C SER A 21 -12.86 12.87 5.46
N GLY A 22 -12.96 12.67 4.14
CA GLY A 22 -12.63 11.41 3.46
C GLY A 22 -11.18 11.27 3.03
N VAL A 23 -10.35 12.33 3.16
CA VAL A 23 -8.94 12.30 2.76
C VAL A 23 -8.11 11.64 3.85
N LEU A 24 -7.42 10.55 3.48
CA LEU A 24 -6.59 9.75 4.37
C LEU A 24 -5.13 9.77 3.89
N GLN A 25 -4.22 10.02 4.83
CA GLN A 25 -2.79 9.82 4.65
C GLN A 25 -2.43 8.39 5.04
N LEU A 26 -1.88 7.64 4.09
CA LEU A 26 -1.27 6.34 4.32
C LEU A 26 0.24 6.53 4.43
N PHE A 27 0.85 5.99 5.48
CA PHE A 27 2.29 6.04 5.67
C PHE A 27 2.84 4.65 5.98
N ALA A 28 3.96 4.32 5.36
CA ALA A 28 4.64 3.04 5.59
C ALA A 28 5.35 3.06 6.94
N ILE A 29 5.15 2.01 7.73
CA ILE A 29 5.83 1.79 9.02
C ILE A 29 6.97 0.79 8.81
N SER A 30 6.70 -0.26 8.04
CA SER A 30 7.66 -1.27 7.62
C SER A 30 7.13 -1.97 6.36
N PRO A 31 7.92 -2.83 5.69
CA PRO A 31 7.46 -3.51 4.48
C PRO A 31 6.13 -4.25 4.68
N GLY A 32 5.08 -3.80 3.97
CA GLY A 32 3.74 -4.38 4.06
C GLY A 32 2.95 -4.02 5.33
N VAL A 33 3.42 -3.07 6.14
CA VAL A 33 2.70 -2.55 7.31
C VAL A 33 2.58 -1.03 7.21
N ILE A 34 1.36 -0.54 7.35
CA ILE A 34 1.02 0.88 7.20
C ILE A 34 0.29 1.41 8.44
N GLY A 35 0.35 2.73 8.59
CA GLY A 35 -0.57 3.51 9.40
C GLY A 35 -1.50 4.32 8.52
N ILE A 36 -2.70 4.61 9.02
CA ILE A 36 -3.72 5.38 8.31
C ILE A 36 -4.13 6.55 9.21
N LYS A 37 -4.00 7.78 8.72
CA LYS A 37 -4.32 9.02 9.43
C LYS A 37 -5.31 9.86 8.63
N GLY A 38 -6.31 10.45 9.27
CA GLY A 38 -7.20 11.43 8.62
C GLY A 38 -6.46 12.76 8.42
N ALA A 39 -6.43 13.26 7.19
CA ALA A 39 -5.71 14.50 6.87
C ALA A 39 -6.30 15.71 7.61
N TYR A 40 -7.64 15.80 7.65
CA TYR A 40 -8.34 16.89 8.31
C TYR A 40 -8.41 16.71 9.84
N SER A 41 -8.83 15.53 10.30
CA SER A 41 -9.04 15.28 11.73
C SER A 41 -7.74 15.10 12.51
N ASN A 42 -6.62 14.85 11.82
CA ASN A 42 -5.34 14.49 12.41
C ASN A 42 -5.38 13.26 13.33
N ARG A 43 -6.42 12.42 13.25
CA ARG A 43 -6.56 11.20 14.04
C ARG A 43 -6.13 9.97 13.25
N PHE A 44 -5.56 9.00 13.94
CA PHE A 44 -5.20 7.70 13.38
C PHE A 44 -6.40 6.75 13.43
N LEU A 45 -6.55 5.95 12.38
CA LEU A 45 -7.44 4.81 12.40
C LEU A 45 -6.84 3.72 13.29
N ALA A 46 -7.61 3.21 14.24
CA ALA A 46 -7.18 2.16 15.16
C ALA A 46 -8.25 1.05 15.25
N MET A 47 -7.80 -0.18 15.47
CA MET A 47 -8.67 -1.30 15.77
C MET A 47 -8.42 -1.78 17.19
N ASN A 48 -9.46 -1.84 18.02
CA ASN A 48 -9.32 -2.31 19.39
C ASN A 48 -9.39 -3.85 19.50
N LYS A 49 -9.13 -4.37 20.71
CA LYS A 49 -9.21 -5.81 21.05
C LYS A 49 -10.56 -6.49 20.81
N ARG A 50 -11.64 -5.74 20.60
CA ARG A 50 -12.97 -6.28 20.24
C ARG A 50 -13.18 -6.36 18.72
N GLY A 51 -12.27 -5.77 17.94
CA GLY A 51 -12.35 -5.65 16.49
C GLY A 51 -13.11 -4.42 16.02
N TRP A 52 -13.37 -3.43 16.88
CA TRP A 52 -14.02 -2.19 16.47
C TRP A 52 -12.99 -1.17 15.96
N LEU A 53 -13.32 -0.55 14.84
CA LEU A 53 -12.58 0.58 14.30
C LEU A 53 -12.99 1.86 15.02
N HIS A 54 -12.00 2.68 15.35
CA HIS A 54 -12.18 3.97 15.99
C HIS A 54 -11.04 4.92 15.57
N ALA A 55 -11.21 6.21 15.89
CA ALA A 55 -10.20 7.22 15.67
C ALA A 55 -9.49 7.54 16.99
N THR A 56 -8.16 7.66 16.97
CA THR A 56 -7.33 8.00 18.14
C THR A 56 -6.37 9.15 17.81
N GLU A 57 -6.03 9.97 18.79
CA GLU A 57 -5.01 11.03 18.65
C GLU A 57 -3.60 10.46 18.72
N TRP A 58 -3.42 9.40 19.51
CA TRP A 58 -2.12 8.82 19.80
C TRP A 58 -1.89 7.58 18.95
N PHE A 59 -0.75 7.56 18.26
CA PHE A 59 -0.33 6.41 17.47
C PHE A 59 0.12 5.26 18.37
N SER A 60 -0.41 4.06 18.13
CA SER A 60 -0.15 2.86 18.92
C SER A 60 -0.14 1.60 18.05
N ASP A 61 0.09 0.44 18.64
CA ASP A 61 0.04 -0.84 17.91
C ASP A 61 -1.33 -1.15 17.30
N ASP A 62 -2.41 -0.66 17.90
CA ASP A 62 -3.78 -0.77 17.38
C ASP A 62 -3.95 -0.01 16.05
N CYS A 63 -3.03 0.91 15.72
CA CYS A 63 -3.03 1.71 14.50
C CYS A 63 -2.25 1.06 13.35
N LYS A 64 -1.66 -0.12 13.57
CA LYS A 64 -0.81 -0.79 12.59
C LYS A 64 -1.62 -1.81 11.80
N PHE A 65 -1.60 -1.67 10.48
CA PHE A 65 -2.31 -2.56 9.57
C PHE A 65 -1.37 -3.19 8.56
N ARG A 66 -1.49 -4.51 8.37
CA ARG A 66 -0.82 -5.25 7.32
C ARG A 66 -1.56 -5.05 6.01
N GLU A 67 -0.88 -4.47 5.03
CA GLU A 67 -1.38 -4.29 3.67
C GLU A 67 -1.09 -5.53 2.83
N ARG A 68 -2.11 -6.03 2.13
CA ARG A 68 -1.96 -7.11 1.15
C ARG A 68 -2.74 -6.79 -0.11
N PHE A 69 -2.06 -6.93 -1.23
CA PHE A 69 -2.66 -6.90 -2.57
C PHE A 69 -3.48 -8.16 -2.79
N GLN A 70 -4.70 -7.99 -3.30
CA GLN A 70 -5.57 -9.07 -3.74
C GLN A 70 -5.50 -9.22 -5.26
N GLU A 71 -5.83 -10.40 -5.75
CA GLU A 71 -5.77 -10.73 -7.19
C GLU A 71 -6.60 -9.79 -8.07
N ASN A 72 -7.63 -9.17 -7.50
CA ASN A 72 -8.53 -8.22 -8.17
C ASN A 72 -8.02 -6.77 -8.19
N SER A 73 -6.74 -6.52 -7.86
CA SER A 73 -6.13 -5.20 -7.77
C SER A 73 -6.64 -4.28 -6.64
N TYR A 74 -7.29 -4.85 -5.63
CA TYR A 74 -7.65 -4.14 -4.40
C TYR A 74 -6.68 -4.49 -3.28
N ASN A 75 -6.56 -3.58 -2.31
CA ASN A 75 -5.81 -3.81 -1.08
C ASN A 75 -6.75 -4.21 0.06
N THR A 76 -6.19 -4.99 0.98
CA THR A 76 -6.80 -5.36 2.25
C THR A 76 -5.91 -4.90 3.39
N TYR A 77 -6.52 -4.53 4.51
CA TYR A 77 -5.84 -4.03 5.70
C TYR A 77 -6.24 -4.86 6.92
N ALA A 78 -5.34 -5.70 7.39
CA ALA A 78 -5.54 -6.54 8.58
C ALA A 78 -4.85 -5.92 9.80
N SER A 79 -5.45 -5.99 10.99
CA SER A 79 -4.73 -5.59 12.21
C SER A 79 -3.48 -6.45 12.39
N VAL A 80 -2.37 -5.82 12.73
CA VAL A 80 -1.11 -6.52 13.04
C VAL A 80 -1.21 -7.30 14.36
N VAL A 81 -1.85 -6.71 15.37
CA VAL A 81 -1.91 -7.25 16.73
C VAL A 81 -3.19 -8.04 17.02
N HIS A 82 -4.31 -7.70 16.38
CA HIS A 82 -5.60 -8.32 16.68
C HIS A 82 -5.99 -9.40 15.68
N ARG A 83 -6.23 -10.60 16.20
CA ARG A 83 -6.70 -11.77 15.44
C ARG A 83 -7.42 -12.74 16.37
N ASN A 84 -8.14 -13.69 15.79
CA ASN A 84 -8.66 -14.80 16.57
C ASN A 84 -7.51 -15.74 16.95
N HIS A 85 -7.17 -15.82 18.23
CA HIS A 85 -6.07 -16.66 18.72
C HIS A 85 -6.30 -18.16 18.51
N LYS A 86 -7.56 -18.62 18.49
CA LYS A 86 -7.89 -20.05 18.33
C LYS A 86 -7.77 -20.51 16.88
N THR A 87 -8.24 -19.69 15.95
CA THR A 87 -8.31 -20.05 14.53
C THR A 87 -7.22 -19.42 13.67
N GLY A 88 -6.41 -18.52 14.24
CA GLY A 88 -5.45 -17.71 13.49
C GLY A 88 -6.07 -16.67 12.55
N ARG A 89 -7.41 -16.56 12.54
CA ARG A 89 -8.13 -15.70 11.60
C ARG A 89 -7.86 -14.22 11.87
N GLU A 90 -7.34 -13.55 10.86
CA GLU A 90 -7.08 -12.12 10.88
C GLU A 90 -8.36 -11.28 10.94
N TRP A 91 -8.25 -10.10 11.52
CA TRP A 91 -9.33 -9.12 11.58
C TRP A 91 -9.02 -7.95 10.65
N PHE A 92 -10.00 -7.57 9.84
CA PHE A 92 -9.81 -6.61 8.75
C PHE A 92 -10.55 -5.31 9.01
N VAL A 93 -9.96 -4.22 8.52
CA VAL A 93 -10.70 -2.99 8.25
C VAL A 93 -11.79 -3.31 7.24
N ALA A 94 -13.02 -2.89 7.52
CA ALA A 94 -14.14 -3.22 6.66
C ALA A 94 -15.25 -2.19 6.74
N LEU A 95 -15.88 -1.92 5.59
CA LEU A 95 -17.07 -1.08 5.48
C LEU A 95 -18.27 -1.89 4.97
N ASN A 96 -19.48 -1.48 5.32
CA ASN A 96 -20.69 -2.00 4.70
C ASN A 96 -21.05 -1.19 3.45
N LYS A 97 -22.09 -1.62 2.72
CA LYS A 97 -22.58 -0.94 1.51
C LYS A 97 -23.03 0.51 1.74
N ARG A 98 -23.29 0.91 2.99
CA ARG A 98 -23.67 2.28 3.38
C ARG A 98 -22.46 3.11 3.86
N GLY A 99 -21.24 2.61 3.67
CA GLY A 99 -20.01 3.28 4.11
C GLY A 99 -19.74 3.21 5.61
N LYS A 100 -20.55 2.50 6.41
CA LYS A 100 -20.33 2.38 7.86
C LYS A 100 -19.32 1.28 8.19
N ALA A 101 -18.48 1.53 9.18
CA ALA A 101 -17.51 0.56 9.69
C ALA A 101 -18.18 -0.74 10.16
N LYS A 102 -17.57 -1.87 9.82
CA LYS A 102 -17.91 -3.20 10.32
C LYS A 102 -16.90 -3.62 11.38
N MET A 103 -17.36 -4.41 12.34
CA MET A 103 -16.50 -5.03 13.33
C MET A 103 -15.59 -6.08 12.66
N GLY A 104 -14.27 -5.87 12.68
CA GLY A 104 -13.28 -6.73 12.04
C GLY A 104 -13.24 -8.16 12.60
N SER A 105 -13.57 -8.32 13.88
CA SER A 105 -13.70 -9.64 14.53
C SER A 105 -14.95 -10.42 14.09
N SER A 106 -15.86 -9.82 13.32
CA SER A 106 -17.04 -10.49 12.81
C SER A 106 -16.68 -11.62 11.85
N PRO A 107 -17.33 -12.80 11.93
CA PRO A 107 -17.09 -13.91 11.00
C PRO A 107 -17.47 -13.58 9.56
N ARG A 108 -18.27 -12.53 9.34
CA ARG A 108 -18.69 -12.02 8.02
C ARG A 108 -17.69 -11.06 7.38
N VAL A 109 -16.58 -10.78 8.05
CA VAL A 109 -15.47 -9.96 7.53
C VAL A 109 -14.30 -10.90 7.27
N LYS A 110 -13.95 -11.12 6.00
CA LYS A 110 -12.88 -12.00 5.53
C LYS A 110 -12.18 -11.32 4.36
N SER A 111 -10.92 -11.68 4.09
CA SER A 111 -10.12 -11.09 3.00
C SER A 111 -10.74 -11.25 1.62
N GLN A 112 -11.55 -12.29 1.38
CA GLN A 112 -12.23 -12.53 0.11
C GLN A 112 -13.45 -11.62 -0.10
N HIS A 113 -13.94 -10.95 0.94
CA HIS A 113 -15.18 -10.19 0.86
C HIS A 113 -14.91 -8.76 0.39
N ILE A 114 -15.75 -8.27 -0.53
CA ILE A 114 -15.63 -6.90 -1.05
C ILE A 114 -15.68 -5.81 0.04
N SER A 115 -16.28 -6.10 1.21
CA SER A 115 -16.29 -5.17 2.34
C SER A 115 -14.89 -4.85 2.88
N THR A 116 -13.87 -5.64 2.56
CA THR A 116 -12.47 -5.43 2.99
C THR A 116 -11.58 -4.93 1.86
N HIS A 117 -12.11 -4.75 0.65
CA HIS A 117 -11.35 -4.38 -0.54
C HIS A 117 -11.39 -2.86 -0.71
N PHE A 118 -10.22 -2.26 -0.64
CA PHE A 118 -10.04 -0.81 -0.77
C PHE A 118 -9.13 -0.53 -1.96
N LEU A 119 -9.51 0.46 -2.76
CA LEU A 119 -8.68 0.97 -3.85
C LEU A 119 -8.17 2.34 -3.44
N PRO A 120 -6.86 2.51 -3.19
CA PRO A 120 -6.27 3.81 -2.97
C PRO A 120 -6.55 4.72 -4.17
N ARG A 121 -7.26 5.83 -3.92
CA ARG A 121 -7.44 6.90 -4.90
C ARG A 121 -6.54 8.05 -4.47
N ILE A 122 -5.51 8.31 -5.25
CA ILE A 122 -4.54 9.36 -4.95
C ILE A 122 -5.22 10.71 -5.20
N SER A 123 -5.36 11.51 -4.16
CA SER A 123 -5.70 12.93 -4.28
C SER A 123 -4.38 13.69 -4.38
N PHE A 124 -4.08 14.24 -5.57
CA PHE A 124 -2.95 15.15 -5.76
C PHE A 124 -3.29 16.50 -5.14
N HIS A 125 -3.17 16.60 -3.81
CA HIS A 125 -3.17 17.85 -3.06
C HIS A 125 -1.88 17.89 -2.24
N ASP A 126 -0.75 17.85 -2.94
CA ASP A 126 0.45 18.66 -2.69
C ASP A 126 1.56 18.18 -3.64
N ASP A 127 2.28 19.13 -4.23
CA ASP A 127 3.38 18.96 -5.19
C ASP A 127 4.64 18.28 -4.59
N GLN A 128 4.52 17.48 -3.53
CA GLN A 128 5.67 16.93 -2.80
C GLN A 128 5.71 15.41 -2.62
N ILE A 129 4.72 14.65 -3.10
CA ILE A 129 4.80 13.17 -3.08
C ILE A 129 5.03 12.66 -4.50
N GLY A 130 6.07 13.19 -5.15
CA GLY A 130 6.67 12.61 -6.33
C GLY A 130 7.84 11.73 -5.93
N PHE A 131 7.68 10.39 -5.93
CA PHE A 131 8.85 9.53 -6.00
C PHE A 131 9.39 9.64 -7.44
N SER A 132 10.35 10.54 -7.66
CA SER A 132 11.10 10.56 -8.90
C SER A 132 11.91 9.26 -8.98
N ILE A 133 11.42 8.28 -9.75
CA ILE A 133 12.28 7.23 -10.29
C ILE A 133 13.22 7.97 -11.24
N THR A 134 14.40 8.33 -10.73
CA THR A 134 15.47 8.79 -11.62
C THR A 134 15.89 7.59 -12.44
N ASP A 135 15.37 7.53 -13.66
CA ASP A 135 16.01 6.78 -14.73
C ASP A 135 17.41 7.37 -14.92
N ARG A 136 18.41 6.75 -14.30
CA ARG A 136 19.82 7.14 -14.44
C ARG A 136 20.48 6.31 -15.53
N SER A 137 19.90 6.32 -16.72
CA SER A 137 20.52 5.78 -17.93
C SER A 137 21.47 6.80 -18.58
N LYS A 138 22.74 6.37 -18.67
CA LYS A 138 23.85 6.85 -19.53
C LYS A 138 24.43 8.26 -19.29
N GLU A 139 25.68 8.30 -18.81
CA GLU A 139 26.87 8.89 -19.49
C GLU A 139 28.00 9.10 -18.45
N ARG A 140 28.96 8.18 -18.38
CA ARG A 140 30.35 8.55 -18.00
C ARG A 140 31.33 7.61 -18.68
N ARG A 141 31.61 7.89 -19.95
CA ARG A 141 32.81 7.41 -20.63
C ARG A 141 34.03 8.22 -20.16
N LYS A 142 35.16 7.50 -20.02
CA LYS A 142 36.57 7.93 -19.83
C LYS A 142 36.91 8.41 -18.41
N THR A 143 37.93 7.90 -17.72
CA THR A 143 39.31 7.54 -18.13
C THR A 143 39.90 6.36 -17.33
N LEU A 144 40.80 5.59 -17.95
CA LEU A 144 41.61 4.51 -17.34
C LEU A 144 42.75 5.05 -16.46
N PRO A 145 43.09 4.37 -15.35
CA PRO A 145 44.45 4.32 -14.84
C PRO A 145 45.10 2.93 -15.00
N LYS A 146 46.42 2.98 -15.15
CA LYS A 146 47.39 1.95 -15.58
C LYS A 146 47.54 0.78 -14.59
N ALA A 147 47.80 -0.41 -15.14
CA ALA A 147 47.96 -1.68 -14.42
C ALA A 147 49.23 -1.78 -13.56
N PRO A 148 49.18 -2.48 -12.41
CA PRO A 148 50.33 -3.15 -11.82
C PRO A 148 50.32 -4.66 -12.10
N GLN A 149 51.52 -5.21 -12.26
CA GLN A 149 51.85 -6.54 -12.77
C GLN A 149 51.58 -7.70 -11.78
N ALA A 150 51.59 -8.90 -12.38
CA ALA A 150 51.22 -10.22 -11.85
C ALA A 150 51.93 -10.71 -10.58
N LYS A 151 51.20 -11.53 -9.79
CA LYS A 151 51.75 -12.73 -9.12
C LYS A 151 50.74 -13.88 -9.17
N SER A 152 51.27 -15.06 -9.48
CA SER A 152 50.62 -16.33 -9.81
C SER A 152 50.21 -17.16 -8.59
N VAL A 153 48.99 -17.70 -8.55
CA VAL A 153 48.66 -18.93 -7.78
C VAL A 153 47.50 -19.73 -8.42
N GLN A 154 47.87 -20.89 -8.96
CA GLN A 154 47.20 -22.20 -9.08
C GLN A 154 45.69 -22.33 -9.37
N ALA A 155 45.41 -23.05 -10.46
CA ALA A 155 44.11 -23.46 -10.95
C ALA A 155 43.38 -24.41 -10.01
N ARG A 156 42.12 -24.10 -9.70
CA ARG A 156 41.11 -25.08 -9.26
C ARG A 156 39.91 -24.99 -10.21
N THR A 157 39.61 -26.11 -10.84
CA THR A 157 38.51 -26.29 -11.79
C THR A 157 37.16 -25.98 -11.12
N PRO A 158 36.32 -25.08 -11.65
CA PRO A 158 34.97 -24.89 -11.15
C PRO A 158 34.07 -26.06 -11.60
N PRO A 159 33.09 -26.51 -10.79
CA PRO A 159 32.20 -27.58 -11.19
C PRO A 159 31.28 -27.09 -12.33
N ARG A 160 30.98 -28.01 -13.24
CA ARG A 160 30.19 -27.79 -14.45
C ARG A 160 28.77 -27.37 -14.07
N ARG A 161 28.42 -26.10 -14.29
CA ARG A 161 27.07 -25.56 -14.06
C ARG A 161 26.13 -26.09 -15.13
N THR A 162 25.30 -27.07 -14.79
CA THR A 162 24.22 -27.58 -15.64
C THR A 162 23.17 -26.47 -15.84
N GLN A 163 22.99 -26.01 -17.09
CA GLN A 163 21.85 -25.18 -17.45
C GLN A 163 20.62 -26.08 -17.61
N ILE A 164 19.72 -26.06 -16.62
CA ILE A 164 18.39 -26.66 -16.78
C ILE A 164 17.51 -25.63 -17.49
N LYS A 165 17.16 -25.93 -18.75
CA LYS A 165 16.29 -25.11 -19.60
C LYS A 165 14.86 -25.61 -19.46
N TYR A 166 14.04 -24.92 -18.68
CA TYR A 166 12.60 -25.20 -18.60
C TYR A 166 11.88 -24.62 -19.83
N TRP A 167 11.06 -25.45 -20.47
CA TRP A 167 10.09 -25.04 -21.49
C TRP A 167 8.68 -25.10 -20.89
N PRO A 168 7.93 -23.98 -20.84
CA PRO A 168 6.52 -24.02 -20.50
C PRO A 168 5.76 -24.74 -21.62
N LYS A 169 5.28 -25.96 -21.37
CA LYS A 169 4.36 -26.65 -22.28
C LYS A 169 2.94 -26.27 -21.89
N TYR A 170 2.40 -25.22 -22.49
CA TYR A 170 0.96 -25.00 -22.50
C TYR A 170 0.33 -25.93 -23.53
N ARG A 171 -0.67 -26.71 -23.11
CA ARG A 171 -1.67 -27.31 -23.99
C ARG A 171 -2.99 -26.65 -23.66
N PHE A 172 -3.53 -25.92 -24.63
CA PHE A 172 -4.95 -25.60 -24.64
C PHE A 172 -5.67 -26.78 -25.28
N GLY A 173 -6.71 -27.27 -24.60
CA GLY A 173 -7.51 -28.43 -24.98
C GLY A 173 -8.31 -28.89 -23.78
#